data_AF-A0A1X0UR11-F1
#
_entry.id   AF-A0A1X0UR11-F1
#
_cell.length_a   1.000
_cell.length_b   1.000
_cell.length_c   1.000
_cell.angle_alpha   90.00
_cell.angle_beta   90.00
_cell.angle_gamma   90.00
#
_symmetry.space_group_name_H-M   'P 1'
#
loop_
_entity.id
_entity.type
_entity.pdbx_description
1 polymer ?
#
loop_
_entity_poly.entity_id
_entity_poly.type
_entity_poly.pdbx_seq_one_letter_code
_entity_poly.pdbx_strand_id
1 'polypeptide(L)'
;MRGRVAIGLAVCGMLLAGCGTGDDAAPSSQDSAEVSAGEPGPFFGQCGSVADEEVRGAFAVTAFTMITRNSVGCEWEVAGFSGPSVSFSWYRGSPIDRERSGSELIGRPAEDIEIDGHPGFSAATEGYLCEVGVQFGKDFMHWSVSYGDMRPSADPCGVAEQLASLTVERAQ
;
A
#
# COMPACT_ATOMS: atom_id res chain seq x y z
N MET A 1 52.52 -56.08 28.62
CA MET A 1 51.11 -56.56 28.65
C MET A 1 50.34 -55.84 27.55
N ARG A 2 49.49 -56.58 26.85
CA ARG A 2 48.87 -56.23 25.56
C ARG A 2 47.74 -55.21 25.71
N GLY A 3 47.54 -54.38 24.68
CA GLY A 3 46.31 -53.61 24.49
C GLY A 3 46.43 -52.57 23.39
N ARG A 4 46.38 -53.00 22.11
CA ARG A 4 46.22 -52.10 20.96
C ARG A 4 44.74 -51.80 20.78
N VAL A 5 44.36 -50.53 20.69
CA VAL A 5 43.05 -50.12 20.15
C VAL A 5 43.29 -49.04 19.12
N ALA A 6 42.97 -49.37 17.87
CA ALA A 6 42.85 -48.47 16.72
C ALA A 6 41.40 -48.57 16.25
N ILE A 7 40.78 -47.44 15.90
CA ILE A 7 39.56 -47.26 15.08
C ILE A 7 39.47 -45.72 14.92
N GLY A 8 39.33 -45.07 13.77
CA GLY A 8 38.93 -45.48 12.42
C GLY A 8 37.99 -44.39 11.90
N LEU A 9 38.38 -43.66 10.84
CA LEU A 9 37.58 -42.61 10.20
C LEU A 9 36.24 -43.16 9.70
N ALA A 10 35.13 -42.50 10.06
CA ALA A 10 33.81 -42.78 9.52
C ALA A 10 33.35 -41.63 8.61
N VAL A 11 33.23 -41.95 7.32
CA VAL A 11 32.65 -41.12 6.25
C VAL A 11 31.13 -41.23 6.34
N CYS A 12 30.43 -40.09 6.47
CA CYS A 12 28.96 -40.04 6.35
C CYS A 12 28.56 -40.02 4.87
N GLY A 13 28.06 -41.16 4.37
CA GLY A 13 27.38 -41.26 3.08
C GLY A 13 25.92 -40.81 3.18
N MET A 14 25.49 -39.97 2.25
CA MET A 14 24.09 -39.65 2.01
C MET A 14 23.36 -40.86 1.44
N LEU A 15 22.18 -41.17 1.98
CA LEU A 15 21.22 -42.09 1.38
C LEU A 15 19.89 -41.35 1.20
N LEU A 16 19.57 -41.03 -0.06
CA LEU A 16 18.23 -40.67 -0.50
C LEU A 16 17.40 -41.95 -0.57
N ALA A 17 16.37 -42.07 0.26
CA ALA A 17 15.33 -43.08 0.15
C ALA A 17 14.01 -42.36 -0.18
N GLY A 18 13.45 -42.70 -1.33
CA GLY A 18 12.12 -42.26 -1.74
C GLY A 18 11.02 -43.29 -1.40
N CYS A 19 9.81 -42.85 -1.70
CA CYS A 19 8.55 -43.59 -1.90
C CYS A 19 7.60 -43.73 -0.71
N GLY A 20 6.45 -43.07 -0.83
CA GLY A 20 5.20 -43.36 -0.12
C GLY A 20 4.03 -43.02 -1.05
N THR A 21 3.19 -44.02 -1.29
CA THR A 21 2.16 -44.11 -2.34
C THR A 21 0.79 -43.63 -1.85
N GLY A 22 0.11 -42.83 -2.68
CA GLY A 22 -1.34 -42.78 -2.90
C GLY A 22 -2.29 -42.49 -1.73
N ASP A 23 -2.83 -41.26 -1.71
CA ASP A 23 -4.27 -41.02 -1.53
C ASP A 23 -4.63 -39.77 -2.36
N ASP A 24 -5.56 -39.96 -3.32
CA ASP A 24 -6.07 -38.94 -4.24
C ASP A 24 -6.89 -37.87 -3.49
N ALA A 25 -6.19 -36.93 -2.84
CA ALA A 25 -6.80 -35.64 -2.50
C ALA A 25 -6.72 -34.76 -3.74
N ALA A 26 -7.85 -34.62 -4.44
CA ALA A 26 -8.00 -33.65 -5.51
C ALA A 26 -7.43 -32.30 -5.03
N PRO A 27 -6.49 -31.68 -5.76
CA PRO A 27 -6.03 -30.36 -5.39
C PRO A 27 -7.26 -29.46 -5.46
N SER A 28 -7.70 -28.96 -4.31
CA SER A 28 -8.59 -27.81 -4.24
C SER A 28 -7.90 -26.72 -5.04
N SER A 29 -8.39 -26.48 -6.27
CA SER A 29 -8.04 -25.32 -7.06
C SER A 29 -8.41 -24.12 -6.19
N GLN A 30 -7.43 -23.58 -5.47
CA GLN A 30 -7.46 -22.18 -5.12
C GLN A 30 -7.53 -21.49 -6.48
N ASP A 31 -8.74 -21.07 -6.83
CA ASP A 31 -8.98 -20.15 -7.91
C ASP A 31 -8.24 -18.87 -7.51
N SER A 32 -6.94 -18.83 -7.82
CA SER A 32 -6.23 -17.58 -7.98
C SER A 32 -6.96 -16.90 -9.11
N ALA A 33 -8.01 -16.14 -8.76
CA ALA A 33 -8.77 -15.35 -9.69
C ALA A 33 -7.75 -14.66 -10.59
N GLU A 34 -7.72 -15.07 -11.86
CA GLU A 34 -6.93 -14.38 -12.85
C GLU A 34 -7.44 -12.95 -12.83
N VAL A 35 -6.69 -12.05 -12.19
CA VAL A 35 -6.97 -10.63 -12.20
C VAL A 35 -6.96 -10.25 -13.66
N SER A 36 -8.15 -10.02 -14.22
CA SER A 36 -8.33 -9.63 -15.60
C SER A 36 -7.34 -8.52 -15.91
N ALA A 37 -6.54 -8.73 -16.95
CA ALA A 37 -5.46 -7.84 -17.34
C ALA A 37 -6.04 -6.57 -17.96
N GLY A 38 -6.65 -5.72 -17.13
CA GLY A 38 -7.00 -4.36 -17.49
C GLY A 38 -5.76 -3.63 -18.01
N GLU A 39 -5.98 -2.63 -18.85
CA GLU A 39 -4.88 -1.80 -19.34
C GLU A 39 -4.16 -1.15 -18.15
N PRO A 40 -2.81 -1.03 -18.19
CA PRO A 40 -2.08 -0.26 -17.19
C PRO A 40 -2.65 1.16 -17.08
N GLY A 41 -2.60 1.71 -15.88
CA GLY A 41 -2.93 3.11 -15.67
C GLY A 41 -1.85 4.05 -16.25
N PRO A 42 -2.11 5.36 -16.24
CA PRO A 42 -1.16 6.37 -16.67
C PRO A 42 0.09 6.37 -15.78
N PHE A 43 1.12 7.09 -16.22
CA PHE A 43 2.27 7.36 -15.36
C PHE A 43 2.00 8.60 -14.52
N PHE A 44 2.21 8.50 -13.21
CA PHE A 44 2.20 9.66 -12.34
C PHE A 44 3.62 10.21 -12.19
N GLY A 45 3.79 11.52 -12.36
CA GLY A 45 5.02 12.19 -11.97
C GLY A 45 5.35 11.95 -10.50
N GLN A 46 6.57 12.32 -10.09
CA GLN A 46 6.98 12.21 -8.68
C GLN A 46 5.90 12.82 -7.78
N CYS A 47 5.46 12.06 -6.76
CA CYS A 47 4.40 12.47 -5.84
C CYS A 47 3.06 12.84 -6.48
N GLY A 48 2.64 12.16 -7.56
CA GLY A 48 1.39 12.48 -8.25
C GLY A 48 1.45 13.76 -9.07
N SER A 49 2.64 14.30 -9.32
CA SER A 49 2.83 15.64 -9.89
C SER A 49 2.22 16.76 -9.03
N VAL A 50 2.15 16.56 -7.71
CA VAL A 50 1.67 17.56 -6.74
C VAL A 50 2.87 18.23 -6.06
N ALA A 51 2.86 19.56 -6.01
CA ALA A 51 3.91 20.36 -5.40
C ALA A 51 3.78 20.45 -3.88
N ASP A 52 4.89 20.65 -3.18
CA ASP A 52 4.90 20.72 -1.71
C ASP A 52 4.02 21.86 -1.17
N GLU A 53 3.96 22.98 -1.88
CA GLU A 53 3.12 24.11 -1.53
C GLU A 53 1.62 23.79 -1.63
N GLU A 54 1.25 22.91 -2.57
CA GLU A 54 -0.13 22.46 -2.75
C GLU A 54 -0.52 21.50 -1.62
N VAL A 55 0.35 20.55 -1.29
CA VAL A 55 0.14 19.65 -0.13
C VAL A 55 0.06 20.46 1.16
N ARG A 56 0.98 21.40 1.37
CA ARG A 56 0.99 22.27 2.55
C ARG A 56 -0.27 23.14 2.64
N GLY A 57 -0.72 23.66 1.49
CA GLY A 57 -1.92 24.49 1.38
C GLY A 57 -3.18 23.69 1.73
N ALA A 58 -3.34 22.51 1.13
CA ALA A 58 -4.45 21.60 1.40
C ALA A 58 -4.45 21.15 2.87
N PHE A 59 -3.31 20.66 3.36
CA PHE A 59 -3.17 20.15 4.74
C PHE A 59 -3.23 21.25 5.81
N ALA A 60 -3.27 22.53 5.40
CA ALA A 60 -3.40 23.69 6.28
C ALA A 60 -2.36 23.74 7.41
N VAL A 61 -1.09 23.49 7.08
CA VAL A 61 0.03 23.57 8.03
C VAL A 61 1.04 24.65 7.64
N THR A 62 1.77 25.15 8.64
CA THR A 62 2.78 26.20 8.41
C THR A 62 3.98 25.69 7.62
N ALA A 63 4.48 24.50 7.95
CA ALA A 63 5.62 23.87 7.32
C ALA A 63 5.67 22.37 7.61
N PHE A 64 6.31 21.62 6.72
CA PHE A 64 6.69 20.23 6.97
C PHE A 64 8.06 20.16 7.63
N THR A 65 8.22 19.25 8.58
CA THR A 65 9.52 18.98 9.21
C THR A 65 10.37 18.02 8.40
N MET A 66 9.73 17.14 7.61
CA MET A 66 10.40 16.17 6.75
C MET A 66 9.54 15.90 5.52
N ILE A 67 10.20 15.67 4.39
CA ILE A 67 9.57 15.18 3.16
C ILE A 67 10.40 14.02 2.64
N THR A 68 9.82 12.83 2.59
CA THR A 68 10.46 11.63 2.05
C THR A 68 9.93 11.38 0.63
N ARG A 69 10.83 11.05 -0.31
CA ARG A 69 10.47 10.72 -1.70
C ARG A 69 11.23 9.49 -2.15
N ASN A 70 10.54 8.52 -2.73
CA ASN A 70 11.14 7.31 -3.28
C ASN A 70 10.37 6.83 -4.52
N SER A 71 10.67 5.63 -5.01
CA SER A 71 10.04 5.08 -6.22
C SER A 71 8.61 4.59 -6.02
N VAL A 72 8.12 4.50 -4.78
CA VAL A 72 6.77 4.01 -4.46
C VAL A 72 5.83 5.10 -3.97
N GLY A 73 6.35 6.27 -3.59
CA GLY A 73 5.53 7.34 -3.06
C GLY A 73 6.30 8.49 -2.40
N CYS A 74 5.53 9.33 -1.71
CA CYS A 74 6.01 10.49 -0.98
C CYS A 74 5.28 10.61 0.36
N GLU A 75 5.98 11.14 1.36
CA GLU A 75 5.44 11.40 2.71
C GLU A 75 5.85 12.80 3.14
N TRP A 76 4.90 13.57 3.64
CA TRP A 76 5.10 14.88 4.26
C TRP A 76 4.71 14.79 5.73
N GLU A 77 5.65 15.10 6.63
CA GLU A 77 5.44 14.94 8.07
C GLU A 77 5.51 16.28 8.81
N VAL A 78 4.69 16.42 9.84
CA VAL A 78 4.76 17.48 10.85
C VAL A 78 5.11 16.83 12.19
N ALA A 79 6.30 17.13 12.70
CA ALA A 79 6.82 16.59 13.97
C ALA A 79 7.14 15.08 13.97
N GLY A 80 7.54 14.53 12.82
CA GLY A 80 8.03 13.15 12.69
C GLY A 80 6.93 12.11 12.46
N PHE A 81 7.32 10.83 12.37
CA PHE A 81 6.46 9.71 11.95
C PHE A 81 5.14 9.53 12.73
N SER A 82 5.07 9.96 14.00
CA SER A 82 3.84 9.86 14.81
C SER A 82 2.98 11.12 14.80
N GLY A 83 3.44 12.18 14.13
CA GLY A 83 2.71 13.44 14.02
C GLY A 83 1.77 13.47 12.82
N PRO A 84 1.12 14.62 12.57
CA PRO A 84 0.34 14.82 11.36
C PRO A 84 1.17 14.52 10.11
N SER A 85 0.60 13.76 9.18
CA SER A 85 1.27 13.42 7.94
C SER A 85 0.31 13.32 6.76
N VAL A 86 0.87 13.46 5.57
CA VAL A 86 0.19 13.21 4.29
C VAL A 86 1.09 12.29 3.49
N SER A 87 0.50 11.28 2.84
CA SER A 87 1.24 10.34 2.02
C SER A 87 0.57 10.15 0.66
N PHE A 88 1.41 10.02 -0.37
CA PHE A 88 1.02 9.61 -1.70
C PHE A 88 1.67 8.28 -2.03
N SER A 89 0.88 7.33 -2.55
CA SER A 89 1.37 6.05 -3.06
C SER A 89 0.75 5.74 -4.42
N TRP A 90 1.50 5.05 -5.26
CA TRP A 90 1.02 4.56 -6.56
C TRP A 90 1.29 3.06 -6.68
N TYR A 91 0.23 2.30 -6.93
CA TYR A 91 0.28 0.85 -7.01
C TYR A 91 0.01 0.39 -8.43
N ARG A 92 0.93 -0.40 -8.99
CA ARG A 92 0.84 -0.92 -10.35
C ARG A 92 0.46 -2.40 -10.36
N GLY A 93 -0.55 -2.75 -11.15
CA GLY A 93 -1.09 -4.11 -11.26
C GLY A 93 -1.66 -4.64 -9.94
N SER A 94 -2.12 -3.75 -9.07
CA SER A 94 -2.71 -4.10 -7.78
C SER A 94 -4.18 -3.69 -7.78
N PRO A 95 -5.11 -4.60 -7.45
CA PRO A 95 -6.52 -4.25 -7.41
C PRO A 95 -6.81 -3.29 -6.24
N ILE A 96 -7.52 -2.19 -6.52
CA ILE A 96 -7.92 -1.20 -5.51
C ILE A 96 -8.75 -1.85 -4.39
N ASP A 97 -9.52 -2.88 -4.73
CA ASP A 97 -10.37 -3.64 -3.79
C ASP A 97 -9.59 -4.24 -2.63
N ARG A 98 -8.30 -4.55 -2.82
CA ARG A 98 -7.44 -5.02 -1.74
C ARG A 98 -7.24 -3.95 -0.67
N GLU A 99 -7.04 -2.70 -1.09
CA GLU A 99 -6.85 -1.57 -0.17
C GLU A 99 -8.17 -1.18 0.50
N ARG A 100 -9.25 -1.10 -0.29
CA ARG A 100 -10.63 -0.94 0.22
C ARG A 100 -10.94 -1.96 1.31
N SER A 101 -10.74 -3.25 1.03
CA SER A 101 -11.00 -4.34 1.98
C SER A 101 -10.14 -4.20 3.24
N GLY A 102 -8.90 -3.71 3.09
CA GLY A 102 -7.99 -3.45 4.21
C GLY A 102 -8.59 -2.45 5.20
N SER A 103 -9.11 -1.34 4.71
CA SER A 103 -9.78 -0.31 5.53
C SER A 103 -11.06 -0.83 6.18
N GLU A 104 -11.90 -1.55 5.43
CA GLU A 104 -13.15 -2.12 5.95
C GLU A 104 -12.88 -3.12 7.10
N LEU A 105 -11.87 -3.97 6.96
CA LEU A 105 -11.49 -4.97 7.96
C LEU A 105 -11.04 -4.37 9.31
N ILE A 106 -10.51 -3.15 9.30
CA ILE A 106 -10.08 -2.45 10.52
C ILE A 106 -11.11 -1.45 11.03
N GLY A 107 -12.35 -1.56 10.55
CA GLY A 107 -13.48 -0.77 11.04
C GLY A 107 -13.53 0.65 10.49
N ARG A 108 -12.92 0.89 9.32
CA ARG A 108 -13.10 2.12 8.52
C ARG A 108 -13.91 1.76 7.27
N PRO A 109 -15.26 1.83 7.33
CA PRO A 109 -16.09 1.49 6.19
C PRO A 109 -15.70 2.37 4.99
N ALA A 110 -15.48 1.74 3.85
CA ALA A 110 -15.10 2.45 2.64
C ALA A 110 -16.34 2.87 1.85
N GLU A 111 -16.41 4.15 1.50
CA GLU A 111 -17.48 4.75 0.71
C GLU A 111 -17.04 4.85 -0.75
N ASP A 112 -17.95 4.59 -1.69
CA ASP A 112 -17.67 4.80 -3.11
C ASP A 112 -17.60 6.30 -3.43
N ILE A 113 -16.57 6.69 -4.19
CA ILE A 113 -16.39 8.05 -4.69
C ILE A 113 -16.09 8.03 -6.19
N GLU A 114 -16.18 9.20 -6.82
CA GLU A 114 -15.74 9.44 -8.19
C GLU A 114 -14.95 10.75 -8.23
N ILE A 115 -13.77 10.74 -8.86
CA ILE A 115 -12.93 11.92 -9.08
C ILE A 115 -12.66 12.05 -10.58
N ASP A 116 -13.18 13.10 -11.20
CA ASP A 116 -13.07 13.38 -12.64
C ASP A 116 -13.31 12.14 -13.53
N GLY A 117 -14.42 11.43 -13.29
CA GLY A 117 -14.80 10.24 -14.05
C GLY A 117 -14.05 8.95 -13.68
N HIS A 118 -13.14 8.99 -12.70
CA HIS A 118 -12.43 7.81 -12.20
C HIS A 118 -13.06 7.31 -10.91
N PRO A 119 -13.50 6.03 -10.85
CA PRO A 119 -14.07 5.46 -9.65
C PRO A 119 -13.00 5.27 -8.58
N GLY A 120 -13.40 5.34 -7.33
CA GLY A 120 -12.51 5.20 -6.19
C GLY A 120 -13.24 4.85 -4.91
N PHE A 121 -12.51 4.92 -3.81
CA PHE A 121 -13.10 4.85 -2.47
C PHE A 121 -12.48 5.90 -1.55
N SER A 122 -13.25 6.32 -0.55
CA SER A 122 -12.75 7.01 0.63
C SER A 122 -12.98 6.14 1.87
N ALA A 123 -12.05 6.16 2.82
CA ALA A 123 -12.21 5.50 4.11
C ALA A 123 -11.61 6.36 5.20
N ALA A 124 -12.34 6.56 6.31
CA ALA A 124 -11.95 7.53 7.31
C ALA A 124 -12.07 6.98 8.74
N THR A 125 -11.29 7.58 9.63
CA THR A 125 -11.66 7.66 11.04
C THR A 125 -12.04 9.09 11.36
N GLU A 126 -13.25 9.27 11.89
CA GLU A 126 -13.88 10.57 12.06
C GLU A 126 -12.94 11.60 12.71
N GLY A 127 -12.69 12.68 11.99
CA GLY A 127 -12.00 13.85 12.50
C GLY A 127 -10.50 13.67 12.74
N TYR A 128 -9.81 12.67 12.19
CA TYR A 128 -8.34 12.71 12.18
C TYR A 128 -7.63 11.94 11.07
N LEU A 129 -8.27 10.97 10.40
CA LEU A 129 -7.64 10.21 9.32
C LEU A 129 -8.60 10.03 8.15
N CYS A 130 -8.11 10.20 6.92
CA CYS A 130 -8.82 9.80 5.71
C CYS A 130 -7.87 9.25 4.66
N GLU A 131 -8.33 8.24 3.95
CA GLU A 131 -7.67 7.60 2.84
C GLU A 131 -8.55 7.73 1.61
N VAL A 132 -7.96 8.06 0.46
CA VAL A 132 -8.64 8.17 -0.83
C VAL A 132 -7.85 7.37 -1.85
N GLY A 133 -8.48 6.36 -2.45
CA GLY A 133 -7.95 5.60 -3.56
C GLY A 133 -8.69 5.90 -4.85
N VAL A 134 -7.99 6.12 -5.96
CA VAL A 134 -8.60 6.35 -7.29
C VAL A 134 -8.06 5.35 -8.32
N GLN A 135 -8.96 4.65 -9.00
CA GLN A 135 -8.65 3.57 -9.93
C GLN A 135 -8.31 4.09 -11.33
N PHE A 136 -7.25 3.52 -11.92
CA PHE A 136 -6.85 3.70 -13.31
C PHE A 136 -6.52 2.35 -13.96
N GLY A 137 -7.49 1.75 -14.64
CA GLY A 137 -7.30 0.43 -15.24
C GLY A 137 -6.98 -0.62 -14.18
N LYS A 138 -5.78 -1.23 -14.24
CA LYS A 138 -5.28 -2.16 -13.20
C LYS A 138 -4.37 -1.53 -12.14
N ASP A 139 -4.15 -0.22 -12.21
CA ASP A 139 -3.32 0.54 -11.29
C ASP A 139 -4.22 1.45 -10.45
N PHE A 140 -3.78 1.88 -9.28
CA PHE A 140 -4.48 2.92 -8.51
C PHE A 140 -3.50 3.84 -7.79
N MET A 141 -3.93 5.08 -7.58
CA MET A 141 -3.24 6.05 -6.74
C MET A 141 -3.94 6.14 -5.39
N HIS A 142 -3.19 6.50 -4.36
CA HIS A 142 -3.69 6.54 -3.00
C HIS A 142 -3.12 7.74 -2.25
N TRP A 143 -3.99 8.52 -1.62
CA TRP A 143 -3.64 9.55 -0.65
C TRP A 143 -4.08 9.12 0.75
N SER A 144 -3.20 9.21 1.73
CA SER A 144 -3.54 9.07 3.15
C SER A 144 -3.23 10.38 3.87
N VAL A 145 -4.19 10.87 4.65
CA VAL A 145 -4.09 12.10 5.42
C VAL A 145 -4.37 11.75 6.87
N SER A 146 -3.44 12.06 7.76
CA SER A 146 -3.57 11.85 9.20
C SER A 146 -3.17 13.10 9.95
N TYR A 147 -3.97 13.55 10.90
CA TYR A 147 -3.57 14.55 11.88
C TYR A 147 -3.05 13.92 13.19
N GLY A 148 -2.94 12.60 13.26
CA GLY A 148 -2.55 11.87 14.45
C GLY A 148 -3.44 12.25 15.65
N ASP A 149 -2.80 12.46 16.81
CA ASP A 149 -3.49 12.90 18.04
C ASP A 149 -3.72 14.43 18.11
N MET A 150 -3.38 15.16 17.04
CA MET A 150 -3.54 16.62 16.99
C MET A 150 -4.93 16.99 16.49
N ARG A 151 -5.44 18.15 16.93
CA ARG A 151 -6.65 18.71 16.32
C ARG A 151 -6.39 18.94 14.82
N PRO A 152 -7.22 18.41 13.91
CA PRO A 152 -7.09 18.68 12.49
C PRO A 152 -7.13 20.17 12.18
N SER A 153 -6.23 20.63 11.31
CA SER A 153 -6.27 21.98 10.77
C SER A 153 -7.17 22.10 9.54
N ALA A 154 -7.54 20.98 8.91
CA ALA A 154 -8.53 20.87 7.85
C ALA A 154 -9.26 19.52 7.93
N ASP A 155 -10.33 19.37 7.16
CA ASP A 155 -11.04 18.10 7.03
C ASP A 155 -10.16 17.05 6.32
N PRO A 156 -9.82 15.91 6.95
CA PRO A 156 -8.89 14.94 6.36
C PRO A 156 -9.32 14.43 4.99
N CYS A 157 -10.62 14.19 4.79
CA CYS A 157 -11.14 13.70 3.51
C CYS A 157 -11.13 14.79 2.44
N GLY A 158 -11.54 16.01 2.76
CA GLY A 158 -11.43 17.15 1.86
C GLY A 158 -10.00 17.40 1.39
N VAL A 159 -9.00 17.23 2.28
CA VAL A 159 -7.58 17.27 1.88
C VAL A 159 -7.23 16.15 0.91
N ALA A 160 -7.59 14.90 1.26
CA ALA A 160 -7.26 13.74 0.43
C ALA A 160 -7.92 13.82 -0.97
N GLU A 161 -9.20 14.22 -1.05
CA GLU A 161 -9.94 14.41 -2.29
C GLU A 161 -9.38 15.55 -3.14
N GLN A 162 -8.98 16.66 -2.52
CA GLN A 162 -8.33 17.77 -3.23
C GLN A 162 -7.02 17.31 -3.88
N LEU A 163 -6.16 16.61 -3.13
CA LEU A 163 -4.88 16.13 -3.64
C LEU A 163 -5.05 15.03 -4.69
N ALA A 164 -6.08 14.19 -4.53
CA ALA A 164 -6.46 13.21 -5.52
C ALA A 164 -6.89 13.87 -6.83
N SER A 165 -7.74 14.90 -6.77
CA SER A 165 -8.16 15.68 -7.94
C SER A 165 -6.97 16.27 -8.70
N LEU A 166 -6.04 16.93 -7.99
CA LEU A 166 -4.82 17.45 -8.61
C LEU A 166 -3.99 16.37 -9.31
N THR A 167 -3.95 15.16 -8.74
CA THR A 167 -3.22 14.04 -9.32
C THR A 167 -3.91 13.51 -10.58
N VAL A 168 -5.24 13.38 -10.55
CA VAL A 168 -6.06 12.93 -11.70
C VAL A 168 -5.93 13.93 -12.85
N GLU A 169 -6.04 15.23 -12.59
CA GLU A 169 -5.87 16.30 -13.59
C GLU A 169 -4.52 16.27 -14.31
N ARG A 170 -3.48 15.69 -13.67
CA ARG A 170 -2.09 15.71 -14.13
C ARG A 170 -1.55 14.34 -14.56
N ALA A 171 -2.43 13.35 -14.61
CA ALA A 171 -2.10 12.01 -15.09
C ALA A 171 -1.73 12.06 -16.59
N GLN A 172 -0.70 11.29 -17.00
CA GLN A 172 -0.15 11.28 -18.36
C GLN A 172 -0.19 9.91 -19.02
#